data_AF-A0A2V7MCG1-F1
#
_entry.id   AF-A0A2V7MCG1-F1
#
_cell.length_a   1.000
_cell.length_b   1.000
_cell.length_c   1.000
_cell.angle_alpha   90.00
_cell.angle_beta   90.00
_cell.angle_gamma   90.00
#
_symmetry.space_group_name_H-M   'P 1'
#
loop_
_entity.id
_entity.type
_entity.pdbx_description
1 polymer ?
#
loop_
_entity_poly.entity_id
_entity_poly.type
_entity_poly.pdbx_seq_one_letter_code
_entity_poly.pdbx_strand_id
1 'polypeptide(L)'
;MYSASYDLDRGLCGTDWFAEGTTVSHTFLVAQLRNGVPRCFATSAISTDGLESEWSPLWQDTPRPDGRNRLVWAVGVNTPQAGFRFWLDGNANGYGDPGELGLVQDGNRSDIDFSVFVEPADSSLWLVPEFAGDSMQLYQSSPVADLTSIDFAPATGYGRDTIQAVPGYGYVFQRLESGQYHYAGLRVTAVSRQYVIFDWSVQTDSGNAELVPPKRAASSGQAVASR
;
A
#
# COMPACT_ATOMS: atom_id res chain seq x y z
N MET A 1 3.70 -9.76 22.85
CA MET A 1 3.74 -8.78 21.75
C MET A 1 3.20 -7.48 22.31
N TYR A 2 3.96 -6.41 22.15
CA TYR A 2 3.61 -5.09 22.63
C TYR A 2 3.51 -4.14 21.44
N SER A 3 2.66 -3.13 21.56
CA SER A 3 2.64 -2.01 20.62
C SER A 3 2.48 -0.67 21.33
N ALA A 4 2.86 0.38 20.61
CA ALA A 4 2.63 1.77 20.97
C ALA A 4 2.34 2.59 19.69
N SER A 5 1.91 3.83 19.85
CA SER A 5 1.85 4.78 18.73
C SER A 5 3.25 5.00 18.13
N TYR A 6 3.34 5.34 16.85
CA TYR A 6 4.57 5.80 16.22
C TYR A 6 4.36 7.17 15.58
N ASP A 7 5.29 8.09 15.83
CA ASP A 7 5.35 9.41 15.23
C ASP A 7 6.38 9.37 14.10
N LEU A 8 5.90 9.34 12.85
CA LEU A 8 6.74 9.29 11.66
C LEU A 8 7.58 10.55 11.46
N ASP A 9 7.04 11.73 11.81
CA ASP A 9 7.74 13.01 11.66
C ASP A 9 8.98 13.09 12.55
N ARG A 10 8.88 12.51 13.76
CA ARG A 10 9.99 12.48 14.72
C ARG A 10 10.81 11.20 14.68
N GLY A 11 10.27 10.16 14.05
CA GLY A 11 10.85 8.81 14.05
C GLY A 11 10.88 8.18 15.44
N LEU A 12 9.86 8.44 16.27
CA LEU A 12 9.84 8.01 17.68
C LEU A 12 8.60 7.18 18.03
N CYS A 13 8.81 6.12 18.80
CA CYS A 13 7.72 5.40 19.45
C CYS A 13 7.14 6.21 20.61
N GLY A 14 5.84 6.10 20.81
CA GLY A 14 5.17 6.58 22.01
C GLY A 14 5.64 5.87 23.27
N THR A 15 5.34 6.47 24.42
CA THR A 15 5.68 5.90 25.73
C THR A 15 4.58 5.01 26.30
N ASP A 16 3.36 5.09 25.76
CA ASP A 16 2.22 4.30 26.21
C ASP A 16 2.17 2.97 25.46
N TRP A 17 2.86 1.96 26.04
CA TRP A 17 2.91 0.61 25.50
C TRP A 17 1.82 -0.28 26.10
N PHE A 18 1.22 -1.13 25.27
CA PHE A 18 0.22 -2.10 25.68
C PHE A 18 0.49 -3.47 25.08
N ALA A 19 0.06 -4.52 25.80
CA ALA A 19 0.15 -5.89 25.34
C ALA A 19 -0.95 -6.16 24.30
N GLU A 20 -0.55 -6.45 23.07
CA GLU A 20 -1.45 -6.91 22.00
C GLU A 20 -1.83 -8.38 22.18
N GLY A 21 -0.98 -9.14 22.86
CA GLY A 21 -1.23 -10.54 23.21
C GLY A 21 0.04 -11.40 23.26
N THR A 22 -0.16 -12.70 23.39
CA THR A 22 0.89 -13.72 23.51
C THR A 22 0.71 -14.83 22.47
N THR A 23 1.79 -15.51 22.13
CA THR A 23 1.79 -16.68 21.25
C THR A 23 2.91 -17.63 21.66
N VAL A 24 2.72 -18.91 21.37
CA VAL A 24 3.77 -19.95 21.48
C VAL A 24 4.44 -20.21 20.12
N SER A 25 3.97 -19.57 19.06
CA SER A 25 4.55 -19.65 17.72
C SER A 25 5.61 -18.55 17.51
N HIS A 26 6.41 -18.69 16.46
CA HIS A 26 7.34 -17.65 15.99
C HIS A 26 6.63 -16.54 15.18
N THR A 27 5.30 -16.56 15.14
CA THR A 27 4.45 -15.56 14.46
C THR A 27 3.29 -15.16 15.35
N PHE A 28 3.01 -13.86 15.37
CA PHE A 28 1.86 -13.25 16.01
C PHE A 28 1.18 -12.31 15.00
N LEU A 29 -0.14 -12.41 14.87
CA LEU A 29 -0.92 -11.49 14.05
C LEU A 29 -1.52 -10.41 14.94
N VAL A 30 -1.02 -9.19 14.82
CA VAL A 30 -1.72 -8.01 15.36
C VAL A 30 -2.79 -7.64 14.35
N ALA A 31 -4.06 -7.82 14.70
CA ALA A 31 -5.21 -7.57 13.84
C ALA A 31 -5.95 -6.30 14.28
N GLN A 32 -6.90 -5.85 13.45
CA GLN A 32 -7.75 -4.68 13.73
C GLN A 32 -6.97 -3.38 13.94
N LEU A 33 -5.76 -3.30 13.39
CA LEU A 33 -5.05 -2.03 13.31
C LEU A 33 -5.77 -1.10 12.33
N ARG A 34 -5.80 0.18 12.67
CA ARG A 34 -6.37 1.20 11.80
C ARG A 34 -5.40 1.48 10.67
N ASN A 35 -5.90 1.43 9.43
CA ASN A 35 -5.16 1.82 8.24
C ASN A 35 -4.71 3.29 8.34
N GLY A 36 -3.51 3.59 7.87
CA GLY A 36 -2.87 4.91 7.93
C GLY A 36 -2.40 5.33 9.32
N VAL A 37 -2.43 4.45 10.32
CA VAL A 37 -1.96 4.78 11.69
C VAL A 37 -0.67 4.04 11.98
N PRO A 38 0.48 4.73 11.98
CA PRO A 38 1.78 4.12 12.25
C PRO A 38 1.87 3.58 13.68
N ARG A 39 2.50 2.41 13.84
CA ARG A 39 2.66 1.72 15.11
C ARG A 39 4.09 1.27 15.32
N CYS A 40 4.52 1.28 16.58
CA CYS A 40 5.70 0.58 17.02
C CYS A 40 5.34 -0.76 17.65
N PHE A 41 6.26 -1.71 17.54
CA PHE A 41 6.12 -3.07 18.04
C PHE A 41 7.38 -3.54 18.74
N ALA A 42 7.19 -4.34 19.79
CA ALA A 42 8.24 -5.04 20.50
C ALA A 42 7.76 -6.42 20.93
N THR A 43 8.69 -7.37 21.03
CA THR A 43 8.43 -8.72 21.53
C THR A 43 9.32 -9.02 22.71
N SER A 44 8.82 -9.82 23.64
CA SER A 44 9.58 -10.40 24.74
C SER A 44 9.29 -11.89 24.81
N ALA A 45 10.15 -12.64 25.51
CA ALA A 45 9.92 -14.03 25.85
C ALA A 45 9.57 -14.15 27.33
N ILE A 46 8.63 -15.04 27.65
CA ILE A 46 8.28 -15.41 29.03
C ILE A 46 8.81 -16.82 29.30
N SER A 47 9.61 -16.98 30.35
CA SER A 47 10.12 -18.29 30.78
C SER A 47 9.02 -19.15 31.42
N THR A 48 9.30 -20.44 31.64
CA THR A 48 8.39 -21.35 32.37
C THR A 48 8.11 -20.90 33.80
N ASP A 49 9.04 -20.14 34.39
CA ASP A 49 8.93 -19.61 35.76
C ASP A 49 8.25 -18.23 35.79
N GLY A 50 7.77 -17.74 34.64
CA GLY A 50 7.07 -16.46 34.50
C GLY A 50 7.96 -15.22 34.41
N LEU A 51 9.27 -15.39 34.19
CA LEU A 51 10.20 -14.27 34.01
C LEU A 51 10.16 -13.75 32.57
N GLU A 52 10.05 -12.43 32.42
CA GLU A 52 10.08 -11.76 31.12
C GLU A 52 11.51 -11.35 30.74
N SER A 53 11.87 -11.57 29.47
CA SER A 53 13.14 -11.10 28.90
C SER A 53 13.15 -9.59 28.69
N GLU A 54 14.33 -9.04 28.38
CA GLU A 54 14.38 -7.74 27.70
C GLU A 54 13.59 -7.78 26.39
N TRP A 55 13.11 -6.62 25.95
CA TRP A 55 12.40 -6.49 24.69
C TRP A 55 13.35 -6.64 23.50
N SER A 56 12.81 -7.15 22.40
CA SER A 56 13.45 -7.08 21.09
C SER A 56 13.73 -5.64 20.69
N PRO A 57 14.63 -5.41 19.70
CA PRO A 57 14.68 -4.13 19.01
C PRO A 57 13.26 -3.69 18.57
N LEU A 58 13.01 -2.39 18.64
CA LEU A 58 11.73 -1.83 18.23
C LEU A 58 11.59 -1.94 16.72
N TRP A 59 10.39 -2.29 16.28
CA TRP A 59 10.00 -2.30 14.88
C TRP A 59 8.85 -1.33 14.66
N GLN A 60 8.78 -0.69 13.51
CA GLN A 60 7.69 0.23 13.18
C GLN A 60 7.07 -0.16 11.84
N ASP A 61 5.78 0.08 11.69
CA ASP A 61 5.05 -0.14 10.44
C ASP A 61 3.76 0.69 10.41
N THR A 62 3.29 1.01 9.20
CA THR A 62 2.03 1.71 8.93
C THR A 62 1.08 0.79 8.18
N PRO A 63 0.05 0.22 8.86
CA PRO A 63 -1.01 -0.54 8.20
C PRO A 63 -1.64 0.29 7.09
N ARG A 64 -1.95 -0.32 5.96
CA ARG A 64 -2.38 0.39 4.77
C ARG A 64 -3.52 -0.37 4.09
N PRO A 65 -4.50 0.31 3.48
CA PRO A 65 -5.52 -0.37 2.70
C PRO A 65 -4.93 -1.01 1.44
N ASP A 66 -5.32 -2.25 1.17
CA ASP A 66 -5.02 -2.95 -0.06
C ASP A 66 -6.23 -3.71 -0.62
N GLY A 67 -6.14 -4.07 -1.90
CA GLY A 67 -7.19 -4.82 -2.58
C GLY A 67 -6.62 -5.64 -3.73
N ARG A 68 -7.24 -6.79 -3.98
CA ARG A 68 -6.82 -7.73 -5.02
C ARG A 68 -7.86 -7.83 -6.12
N ASN A 69 -7.41 -8.21 -7.33
CA ASN A 69 -8.27 -8.56 -8.46
C ASN A 69 -9.33 -7.48 -8.82
N ARG A 70 -8.95 -6.20 -8.79
CA ARG A 70 -9.82 -5.13 -9.27
C ARG A 70 -9.81 -5.08 -10.78
N LEU A 71 -11.01 -5.10 -11.37
CA LEU A 71 -11.22 -4.97 -12.79
C LEU A 71 -11.66 -3.53 -13.10
N VAL A 72 -10.97 -2.88 -14.03
CA VAL A 72 -11.34 -1.57 -14.59
C VAL A 72 -11.40 -1.70 -16.10
N TRP A 73 -12.52 -1.28 -16.69
CA TRP A 73 -12.74 -1.31 -18.12
C TRP A 73 -11.99 -0.17 -18.81
N ALA A 74 -11.79 -0.27 -20.11
CA ALA A 74 -11.29 0.85 -20.86
C ALA A 74 -12.40 1.84 -21.23
N VAL A 75 -12.04 3.12 -21.31
CA VAL A 75 -12.91 4.19 -21.79
C VAL A 75 -13.41 3.85 -23.20
N GLY A 76 -14.70 4.08 -23.45
CA GLY A 76 -15.35 3.73 -24.72
C GLY A 76 -15.81 2.26 -24.81
N VAL A 77 -15.26 1.34 -24.01
CA VAL A 77 -15.79 -0.02 -23.85
C VAL A 77 -16.89 -0.04 -22.79
N ASN A 78 -16.58 0.48 -21.60
CA ASN A 78 -17.55 0.68 -20.53
C ASN A 78 -17.11 1.86 -19.64
N THR A 79 -17.34 3.06 -20.15
CA THR A 79 -16.86 4.31 -19.53
C THR A 79 -17.31 4.49 -18.07
N PRO A 80 -18.54 4.14 -17.65
CA PRO A 80 -18.95 4.21 -16.24
C PRO A 80 -18.12 3.38 -15.25
N GLN A 81 -17.29 2.45 -15.75
CA GLN A 81 -16.40 1.61 -14.95
C GLN A 81 -14.95 1.65 -15.45
N ALA A 82 -14.55 2.78 -16.05
CA ALA A 82 -13.25 2.96 -16.68
C ALA A 82 -12.27 3.85 -15.92
N GLY A 83 -12.70 4.39 -14.79
CA GLY A 83 -11.88 5.15 -13.86
C GLY A 83 -11.63 4.40 -12.56
N PHE A 84 -10.54 4.74 -11.88
CA PHE A 84 -10.21 4.22 -10.57
C PHE A 84 -9.71 5.30 -9.62
N ARG A 85 -10.17 5.24 -8.38
CA ARG A 85 -9.66 6.03 -7.27
C ARG A 85 -9.27 5.12 -6.11
N PHE A 86 -8.01 5.19 -5.69
CA PHE A 86 -7.45 4.40 -4.60
C PHE A 86 -8.15 4.70 -3.28
N TRP A 87 -8.35 5.99 -2.98
CA TRP A 87 -8.98 6.44 -1.75
C TRP A 87 -9.65 7.81 -1.93
N LEU A 88 -10.82 7.98 -1.31
CA LEU A 88 -11.54 9.24 -1.19
C LEU A 88 -11.93 9.43 0.27
N ASP A 89 -11.29 10.37 0.96
CA ASP A 89 -11.61 10.71 2.35
C ASP A 89 -12.93 11.49 2.44
N GLY A 90 -14.05 10.78 2.32
CA GLY A 90 -15.38 11.36 2.21
C GLY A 90 -15.84 12.01 3.51
N ASN A 91 -15.28 11.60 4.64
CA ASN A 91 -15.59 12.12 5.96
C ASN A 91 -14.49 13.00 6.58
N ALA A 92 -13.39 13.23 5.85
CA ALA A 92 -12.25 14.07 6.22
C ALA A 92 -11.55 13.63 7.52
N ASN A 93 -11.48 12.33 7.78
CA ASN A 93 -10.85 11.79 8.99
C ASN A 93 -9.41 11.31 8.79
N GLY A 94 -8.91 11.29 7.55
CA GLY A 94 -7.56 10.86 7.20
C GLY A 94 -7.36 9.34 7.14
N TYR A 95 -8.45 8.56 7.17
CA TYR A 95 -8.41 7.10 7.20
C TYR A 95 -9.11 6.49 5.99
N GLY A 96 -8.74 5.25 5.67
CA GLY A 96 -9.41 4.47 4.64
C GLY A 96 -10.61 3.71 5.19
N ASP A 97 -11.79 4.32 5.26
CA ASP A 97 -12.99 3.68 5.78
C ASP A 97 -13.71 2.78 4.74
N PRO A 98 -14.59 1.86 5.17
CA PRO A 98 -15.40 1.08 4.26
C PRO A 98 -16.22 1.96 3.30
N GLY A 99 -16.04 1.75 2.00
CA GLY A 99 -16.72 2.53 0.96
C GLY A 99 -15.91 3.72 0.42
N GLU A 100 -14.75 4.02 1.00
CA GLU A 100 -13.84 5.07 0.54
C GLU A 100 -12.68 4.55 -0.31
N LEU A 101 -12.56 3.22 -0.41
CA LEU A 101 -11.36 2.52 -0.86
C LEU A 101 -11.59 1.77 -2.17
N GLY A 102 -10.62 1.91 -3.09
CA GLY A 102 -10.56 1.16 -4.35
C GLY A 102 -11.81 1.32 -5.21
N LEU A 103 -12.20 2.57 -5.45
CA LEU A 103 -13.43 2.96 -6.11
C LEU A 103 -13.29 2.85 -7.63
N VAL A 104 -14.09 1.98 -8.24
CA VAL A 104 -14.26 1.94 -9.70
C VAL A 104 -15.36 2.96 -10.06
N GLN A 105 -15.04 3.89 -10.95
CA GLN A 105 -15.88 5.03 -11.28
C GLN A 105 -15.91 5.30 -12.78
N ASP A 106 -16.68 6.32 -13.18
CA ASP A 106 -16.72 6.79 -14.57
C ASP A 106 -15.36 7.37 -14.98
N GLY A 107 -14.83 6.91 -16.11
CA GLY A 107 -13.51 7.30 -16.61
C GLY A 107 -13.39 8.73 -17.11
N ASN A 108 -14.49 9.48 -17.25
CA ASN A 108 -14.46 10.90 -17.61
C ASN A 108 -14.41 11.83 -16.38
N ARG A 109 -14.41 11.27 -15.17
CA ARG A 109 -14.28 12.07 -13.96
C ARG A 109 -12.89 12.71 -13.91
N SER A 110 -12.83 13.95 -13.44
CA SER A 110 -11.56 14.65 -13.24
C SER A 110 -10.98 14.43 -11.85
N ASP A 111 -11.69 13.72 -10.98
CA ASP A 111 -11.34 13.45 -9.59
C ASP A 111 -11.15 11.94 -9.35
N ILE A 112 -10.68 11.21 -10.36
CA ILE A 112 -10.18 9.83 -10.24
C ILE A 112 -8.67 9.87 -10.41
N ASP A 113 -7.95 8.93 -9.83
CA ASP A 113 -6.48 8.94 -9.89
C ASP A 113 -6.01 8.54 -11.30
N PHE A 114 -6.68 7.57 -11.93
CA PHE A 114 -6.44 7.23 -13.32
C PHE A 114 -7.66 6.69 -14.05
N SER A 115 -7.64 6.80 -15.38
CA SER A 115 -8.53 6.09 -16.30
C SER A 115 -7.75 5.04 -17.11
N VAL A 116 -8.47 4.09 -17.72
CA VAL A 116 -7.89 3.10 -18.63
C VAL A 116 -8.23 3.46 -20.08
N PHE A 117 -7.21 3.70 -20.90
CA PHE A 117 -7.35 4.02 -22.33
C PHE A 117 -7.03 2.79 -23.19
N VAL A 118 -7.73 2.63 -24.33
CA VAL A 118 -7.37 1.66 -25.38
C VAL A 118 -6.62 2.38 -26.48
N GLU A 119 -5.40 1.94 -26.79
CA GLU A 119 -4.68 2.38 -27.98
C GLU A 119 -5.34 1.82 -29.25
N PRO A 120 -5.90 2.66 -30.14
CA PRO A 120 -6.62 2.17 -31.32
C PRO A 120 -5.74 1.40 -32.30
N ALA A 121 -4.43 1.67 -32.35
CA ALA A 121 -3.52 1.04 -33.29
C ALA A 121 -3.30 -0.47 -33.02
N ASP A 122 -3.22 -0.87 -31.75
CA ASP A 122 -2.83 -2.22 -31.35
C ASP A 122 -3.72 -2.85 -30.25
N SER A 123 -4.75 -2.14 -29.78
CA SER A 123 -5.64 -2.55 -28.69
C SER A 123 -4.93 -2.78 -27.35
N SER A 124 -3.75 -2.22 -27.14
CA SER A 124 -3.10 -2.20 -25.84
C SER A 124 -3.82 -1.27 -24.86
N LEU A 125 -3.74 -1.58 -23.57
CA LEU A 125 -4.37 -0.78 -22.52
C LEU A 125 -3.32 0.06 -21.79
N TRP A 126 -3.69 1.31 -21.50
CA TRP A 126 -2.83 2.32 -20.91
C TRP A 126 -3.48 2.91 -19.67
N LEU A 127 -2.69 3.14 -18.64
CA LEU A 127 -3.08 3.90 -17.46
C LEU A 127 -2.86 5.38 -17.77
N VAL A 128 -3.86 6.22 -17.50
CA VAL A 128 -3.84 7.66 -17.78
C VAL A 128 -4.08 8.40 -16.47
N PRO A 129 -3.13 9.20 -15.94
CA PRO A 129 -3.33 9.94 -14.70
C PRO A 129 -4.30 11.11 -14.91
N GLU A 130 -5.43 11.12 -14.19
CA GLU A 130 -6.52 12.08 -14.41
C GLU A 130 -6.53 13.22 -13.40
N PHE A 131 -6.49 12.92 -12.09
CA PHE A 131 -6.61 13.93 -11.05
C PHE A 131 -5.51 14.99 -11.11
N ALA A 132 -5.90 16.26 -10.91
CA ALA A 132 -4.98 17.38 -11.02
C ALA A 132 -3.93 17.33 -9.90
N GLY A 133 -2.69 17.03 -10.27
CA GLY A 133 -1.56 16.88 -9.34
C GLY A 133 -1.12 15.43 -9.14
N ASP A 134 -1.95 14.47 -9.56
CA ASP A 134 -1.57 13.07 -9.58
C ASP A 134 -0.56 12.82 -10.69
N SER A 135 0.42 12.00 -10.34
CA SER A 135 1.47 11.56 -11.24
C SER A 135 1.84 10.11 -10.94
N MET A 136 2.37 9.42 -11.93
CA MET A 136 2.77 8.03 -11.77
C MET A 136 4.12 7.76 -12.41
N GLN A 137 4.66 6.61 -12.04
CA GLN A 137 5.84 6.04 -12.67
C GLN A 137 5.77 4.51 -12.65
N LEU A 138 6.55 3.89 -13.52
CA LEU A 138 6.83 2.47 -13.42
C LEU A 138 7.72 2.21 -12.20
N TYR A 139 7.36 1.24 -11.36
CA TYR A 139 8.12 0.95 -10.14
C TYR A 139 9.56 0.48 -10.43
N GLN A 140 9.71 -0.39 -11.43
CA GLN A 140 11.00 -0.87 -11.90
C GLN A 140 10.86 -1.46 -13.31
N SER A 141 11.97 -1.66 -14.02
CA SER A 141 11.97 -2.16 -15.41
C SER A 141 11.71 -3.67 -15.57
N SER A 142 11.54 -4.39 -14.46
CA SER A 142 11.25 -5.83 -14.43
C SER A 142 9.93 -6.13 -13.70
N PRO A 143 9.25 -7.25 -14.05
CA PRO A 143 8.06 -7.66 -13.33
C PRO A 143 8.28 -7.81 -11.82
N VAL A 144 7.25 -7.47 -11.05
CA VAL A 144 7.18 -7.70 -9.60
C VAL A 144 6.41 -8.99 -9.31
N ALA A 145 6.91 -9.78 -8.36
CA ALA A 145 6.34 -11.09 -8.05
C ALA A 145 4.94 -10.98 -7.43
N ASP A 146 4.72 -9.98 -6.56
CA ASP A 146 3.46 -9.72 -5.88
C ASP A 146 3.28 -8.22 -5.60
N LEU A 147 2.07 -7.78 -5.29
CA LEU A 147 1.82 -6.42 -4.78
C LEU A 147 2.71 -6.11 -3.57
N THR A 148 2.95 -7.08 -2.68
CA THR A 148 3.85 -6.93 -1.52
C THR A 148 5.34 -6.86 -1.88
N SER A 149 5.68 -6.73 -3.16
CA SER A 149 7.04 -6.44 -3.61
C SER A 149 7.29 -4.95 -3.89
N ILE A 150 6.23 -4.13 -3.91
CA ILE A 150 6.30 -2.68 -4.09
C ILE A 150 6.45 -2.02 -2.73
N ASP A 151 7.63 -2.10 -2.12
CA ASP A 151 7.88 -1.80 -0.70
C ASP A 151 7.76 -0.31 -0.36
N PHE A 152 8.39 0.53 -1.19
CA PHE A 152 8.44 1.97 -0.98
C PHE A 152 8.19 2.72 -2.27
N ALA A 153 7.45 3.82 -2.16
CA ALA A 153 7.28 4.75 -3.25
C ALA A 153 8.63 5.44 -3.56
N PRO A 154 9.11 5.47 -4.82
CA PRO A 154 10.31 6.21 -5.17
C PRO A 154 10.19 7.70 -4.82
N ALA A 155 11.30 8.35 -4.47
CA ALA A 155 11.29 9.77 -4.10
C ALA A 155 11.09 10.72 -5.30
N THR A 156 11.44 10.29 -6.51
CA THR A 156 11.40 11.09 -7.74
C THR A 156 11.00 10.22 -8.92
N GLY A 157 10.82 10.81 -10.11
CA GLY A 157 10.55 10.08 -11.36
C GLY A 157 9.07 10.04 -11.78
N TYR A 158 8.18 10.66 -11.00
CA TYR A 158 6.77 10.75 -11.34
C TYR A 158 6.52 11.74 -12.49
N GLY A 159 5.65 11.34 -13.40
CA GLY A 159 5.17 12.17 -14.48
C GLY A 159 3.67 11.98 -14.70
N ARG A 160 3.11 12.77 -15.63
CA ARG A 160 1.72 12.61 -16.08
C ARG A 160 1.60 11.86 -17.39
N ASP A 161 2.70 11.28 -17.86
CA ASP A 161 2.72 10.48 -19.07
C ASP A 161 1.84 9.25 -18.89
N THR A 162 1.14 8.87 -19.96
CA THR A 162 0.38 7.62 -20.00
C THR A 162 1.35 6.45 -20.02
N ILE A 163 1.12 5.43 -19.20
CA ILE A 163 1.99 4.25 -19.12
C ILE A 163 1.17 3.01 -19.47
N GLN A 164 1.68 2.19 -20.38
CA GLN A 164 1.03 0.94 -20.78
C GLN A 164 0.84 0.04 -19.57
N ALA A 165 -0.36 -0.52 -19.41
CA ALA A 165 -0.65 -1.55 -18.41
C ALA A 165 -0.12 -2.89 -18.91
N VAL A 166 0.85 -3.47 -18.20
CA VAL A 166 1.53 -4.72 -18.59
C VAL A 166 1.44 -5.73 -17.44
N PRO A 167 0.92 -6.95 -17.67
CA PRO A 167 0.84 -7.97 -16.63
C PRO A 167 2.20 -8.24 -15.97
N GLY A 168 2.19 -8.34 -14.64
CA GLY A 168 3.36 -8.54 -13.80
C GLY A 168 4.11 -7.26 -13.44
N TYR A 169 3.87 -6.13 -14.10
CA TYR A 169 4.55 -4.87 -13.78
C TYR A 169 3.86 -4.11 -12.64
N GLY A 170 4.69 -3.37 -11.89
CA GLY A 170 4.29 -2.51 -10.79
C GLY A 170 4.35 -1.04 -11.18
N TYR A 171 3.40 -0.26 -10.68
CA TYR A 171 3.23 1.17 -10.92
C TYR A 171 3.06 1.84 -9.57
N VAL A 172 3.66 3.03 -9.41
CA VAL A 172 3.53 3.83 -8.20
C VAL A 172 2.93 5.17 -8.57
N PHE A 173 1.95 5.57 -7.79
CA PHE A 173 1.24 6.84 -7.92
C PHE A 173 1.63 7.74 -6.76
N GLN A 174 1.92 9.00 -7.09
CA GLN A 174 1.97 10.11 -6.16
C GLN A 174 0.69 10.91 -6.36
N ARG A 175 -0.19 10.84 -5.36
CA ARG A 175 -1.53 11.43 -5.36
C ARG A 175 -1.51 12.74 -4.62
N LEU A 176 -2.07 13.80 -5.18
CA LEU A 176 -2.15 15.10 -4.52
C LEU A 176 -3.57 15.35 -4.04
N GLU A 177 -3.81 15.22 -2.74
CA GLU A 177 -5.11 15.44 -2.13
C GLU A 177 -4.99 16.50 -1.04
N SER A 178 -5.82 17.55 -1.12
CA SER A 178 -5.83 18.65 -0.14
C SER A 178 -4.45 19.30 0.11
N GLY A 179 -3.58 19.32 -0.91
CA GLY A 179 -2.23 19.88 -0.84
C GLY A 179 -1.18 18.96 -0.20
N GLN A 180 -1.53 17.71 0.10
CA GLN A 180 -0.64 16.70 0.65
C GLN A 180 -0.46 15.55 -0.34
N TYR A 181 0.75 14.97 -0.34
CA TYR A 181 1.03 13.80 -1.15
C TYR A 181 0.73 12.51 -0.40
N HIS A 182 0.01 11.62 -1.08
CA HIS A 182 -0.22 10.24 -0.66
C HIS A 182 0.34 9.31 -1.72
N TYR A 183 0.80 8.12 -1.33
CA TYR A 183 1.39 7.19 -2.27
C TYR A 183 0.50 5.96 -2.46
N ALA A 184 0.46 5.44 -3.67
CA ALA A 184 -0.25 4.21 -3.97
C ALA A 184 0.60 3.28 -4.85
N GLY A 185 0.46 1.98 -4.63
CA GLY A 185 1.08 0.94 -5.44
C GLY A 185 0.02 0.15 -6.20
N LEU A 186 0.28 -0.16 -7.47
CA LEU A 186 -0.57 -0.97 -8.32
C LEU A 186 0.28 -2.05 -9.00
N ARG A 187 -0.16 -3.30 -8.97
CA ARG A 187 0.43 -4.39 -9.75
C ARG A 187 -0.60 -4.93 -10.73
N VAL A 188 -0.31 -4.84 -12.01
CA VAL A 188 -1.20 -5.40 -13.04
C VAL A 188 -1.08 -6.92 -13.01
N THR A 189 -2.22 -7.62 -12.90
CA THR A 189 -2.27 -9.09 -12.85
C THR A 189 -2.75 -9.69 -14.16
N ALA A 190 -3.62 -9.00 -14.90
CA ALA A 190 -4.03 -9.39 -16.25
C ALA A 190 -4.46 -8.18 -17.08
N VAL A 191 -4.34 -8.30 -18.39
CA VAL A 191 -4.78 -7.30 -19.37
C VAL A 191 -5.50 -8.03 -20.49
N SER A 192 -6.71 -7.57 -20.82
CA SER A 192 -7.42 -7.99 -22.02
C SER A 192 -7.34 -6.87 -23.07
N ARG A 193 -8.17 -6.94 -24.12
CA ARG A 193 -8.35 -5.82 -25.07
C ARG A 193 -9.35 -4.77 -24.58
N GLN A 194 -9.96 -4.98 -23.42
CA GLN A 194 -11.14 -4.25 -22.96
C GLN A 194 -11.08 -3.82 -21.50
N TYR A 195 -10.27 -4.48 -20.68
CA TYR A 195 -10.14 -4.21 -19.26
C TYR A 195 -8.78 -4.62 -18.73
N VAL A 196 -8.37 -3.99 -17.63
CA VAL A 196 -7.20 -4.34 -16.83
C VAL A 196 -7.68 -4.96 -15.52
N ILE A 197 -7.00 -6.01 -15.07
CA ILE A 197 -7.12 -6.53 -13.70
C ILE A 197 -5.82 -6.22 -12.96
N PHE A 198 -5.94 -5.69 -11.74
CA PHE A 198 -4.78 -5.36 -10.92
C PHE A 198 -5.05 -5.56 -9.42
N ASP A 199 -3.96 -5.67 -8.69
CA ASP A 199 -3.90 -5.51 -7.25
C ASP A 199 -3.47 -4.08 -6.94
N TRP A 200 -3.94 -3.52 -5.84
CA TRP A 200 -3.65 -2.15 -5.47
C TRP A 200 -3.50 -1.98 -3.97
N SER A 201 -2.89 -0.86 -3.61
CA SER A 201 -2.76 -0.43 -2.22
C SER A 201 -2.44 1.04 -2.14
N VAL A 202 -2.77 1.68 -1.02
CA VAL A 202 -2.60 3.13 -0.83
C VAL A 202 -2.13 3.42 0.58
N GLN A 203 -1.31 4.44 0.75
CA GLN A 203 -0.97 4.99 2.05
C GLN A 203 -1.85 6.21 2.32
N THR A 204 -2.70 6.15 3.34
CA THR A 204 -3.59 7.26 3.71
C THR A 204 -2.89 8.27 4.62
N ASP A 205 -1.79 7.88 5.24
CA ASP A 205 -0.93 8.83 5.95
C ASP A 205 -0.19 9.74 4.97
N SER A 206 -0.10 11.02 5.31
CA SER A 206 0.43 12.06 4.43
C SER A 206 1.96 11.97 4.35
N GLY A 207 2.49 11.95 3.13
CA GLY A 207 3.94 11.93 2.87
C GLY A 207 4.62 10.59 3.15
N ASN A 208 3.92 9.63 3.74
CA ASN A 208 4.46 8.32 4.04
C ASN A 208 4.57 7.47 2.76
N ALA A 209 5.81 7.14 2.38
CA ALA A 209 6.11 6.38 1.18
C ALA A 209 6.02 4.85 1.36
N GLU A 210 5.68 4.35 2.55
CA GLU A 210 5.55 2.91 2.83
C GLU A 210 4.37 2.30 2.05
N LEU A 211 4.70 1.35 1.19
CA LEU A 211 3.79 0.63 0.31
C LEU A 211 3.86 -0.89 0.50
N VAL A 212 4.52 -1.41 1.54
CA VAL A 212 4.36 -2.75 2.12
C VAL A 212 4.75 -2.65 3.59
N PRO A 213 4.25 -3.56 4.46
CA PRO A 213 4.91 -3.85 5.71
C PRO A 213 6.42 -4.05 5.52
N PRO A 214 7.30 -3.34 6.25
CA PRO A 214 8.73 -3.40 6.01
C PRO A 214 9.21 -4.84 6.19
N LYS A 215 9.97 -5.32 5.20
CA LYS A 215 10.53 -6.67 5.24
C LYS A 215 11.47 -6.77 6.44
N ARG A 216 11.28 -7.83 7.23
CA ARG A 216 12.13 -8.16 8.38
C ARG A 216 13.61 -8.08 7.96
N ALA A 217 14.45 -7.42 8.76
CA ALA A 217 15.89 -7.61 8.64
C ALA A 217 16.16 -9.12 8.75
N ALA A 218 16.94 -9.68 7.81
CA ALA A 218 17.28 -11.10 7.83
C ALA A 218 17.87 -11.43 9.21
N SER A 219 17.24 -12.36 9.92
CA SER A 219 17.72 -12.78 11.23
C SER A 219 19.05 -13.52 11.04
N SER A 220 20.18 -12.84 11.25
CA SER A 220 21.46 -13.49 11.46
C SER A 220 21.51 -14.03 12.90
N GLY A 221 20.59 -14.91 13.26
CA GLY A 221 20.57 -15.60 14.55
C GLY A 221 20.96 -17.05 14.33
N GLN A 222 22.18 -17.44 14.71
CA GLN A 222 22.51 -18.85 14.87
C GLN A 222 21.54 -19.46 15.89
N ALA A 223 20.95 -20.60 15.54
CA ALA A 223 20.24 -21.42 16.49
C ALA A 223 21.22 -21.85 17.59
N VAL A 224 21.10 -21.25 18.77
CA VAL A 224 21.79 -21.76 19.96
C VAL A 224 21.01 -22.99 20.40
N ALA A 225 21.53 -24.17 20.06
CA ALA A 225 20.99 -25.44 20.52
C ALA A 225 21.03 -25.48 22.07
N SER A 226 19.88 -25.67 22.69
CA SER A 226 19.78 -25.98 24.11
C SER A 226 20.38 -27.35 24.39
N ARG A 227 21.17 -27.44 25.46
CA ARG A 227 21.61 -28.69 26.09
C ARG A 227 20.57 -29.17 27.08
#